data_AF-A0A2G6JRX5-F1
#
_entry.id   AF-A0A2G6JRX5-F1
#
_cell.length_a   1.000
_cell.length_b   1.000
_cell.length_c   1.000
_cell.angle_alpha   90.00
_cell.angle_beta   90.00
_cell.angle_gamma   90.00
#
_symmetry.space_group_name_H-M   'P 1'
#
loop_
_entity.id
_entity.type
_entity.pdbx_description
1 polymer ?
#
loop_
_entity_poly.entity_id
_entity_poly.type
_entity_poly.pdbx_seq_one_letter_code
_entity_poly.pdbx_strand_id
1 'polypeptide(L)' 'MTEVSQEAETVLEVRDLSVSFPTDDGLVKAVRGISYRLREREVLGIVGESGSGKSVSTMA' A
#
# COMPACT_ATOMS: atom_id res chain seq x y z
N MET A 1 -19.21 -18.67 26.94
CA MET A 1 -19.67 -17.44 26.28
C MET A 1 -18.43 -16.61 26.05
N THR A 2 -17.83 -16.75 24.87
CA THR A 2 -16.65 -15.99 24.48
C THR A 2 -17.06 -15.31 23.19
N GLU A 3 -17.47 -14.06 23.29
CA GLU A 3 -17.70 -13.22 22.12
C GLU A 3 -16.36 -13.08 21.41
N VAL A 4 -16.23 -13.74 20.25
CA VAL A 4 -15.17 -13.43 19.31
C VAL A 4 -15.58 -12.08 18.72
N SER A 5 -14.95 -11.01 19.20
CA SER A 5 -15.03 -9.70 18.56
C SER A 5 -14.65 -9.91 17.10
N GLN A 6 -15.63 -9.80 16.19
CA GLN A 6 -15.40 -9.91 14.76
C GLN A 6 -14.63 -8.67 14.31
N GLU A 7 -13.32 -8.64 14.57
CA GLU A 7 -12.45 -7.77 13.80
C GLU A 7 -12.50 -8.28 12.36
N ALA A 8 -12.94 -7.41 11.44
CA ALA A 8 -13.05 -7.75 10.03
C ALA A 8 -11.72 -8.34 9.53
N GLU A 9 -11.81 -9.49 8.86
CA GLU A 9 -10.66 -10.26 8.39
C GLU A 9 -9.75 -9.38 7.52
N THR A 10 -8.43 -9.41 7.74
CA THR A 10 -7.50 -8.68 6.88
C THR A 10 -7.35 -9.44 5.57
N VAL A 11 -7.78 -8.83 4.46
CA VAL A 11 -7.74 -9.44 3.11
C VAL A 11 -6.50 -9.04 2.31
N LEU A 12 -5.88 -7.90 2.66
CA LEU A 12 -4.59 -7.48 2.10
C LEU A 12 -3.76 -6.81 3.19
N GLU A 13 -2.48 -7.16 3.24
CA GLU A 13 -1.50 -6.52 4.10
C GLU A 13 -0.24 -6.22 3.29
N VAL A 14 0.13 -4.94 3.26
CA VAL A 14 1.36 -4.44 2.66
C VAL A 14 2.24 -3.90 3.77
N ARG A 15 3.50 -4.35 3.81
CA ARG A 15 4.48 -3.95 4.83
C ARG A 15 5.74 -3.45 4.16
N ASP A 16 6.18 -2.26 4.57
CA ASP A 16 7.42 -1.60 4.17
C ASP A 16 7.69 -1.61 2.66
N LEU A 17 6.63 -1.44 1.85
CA LEU A 17 6.74 -1.46 0.40
C LEU A 17 7.61 -0.30 -0.07
N SER A 18 8.69 -0.66 -0.75
CA SER A 18 9.65 0.28 -1.34
C SER A 18 9.91 -0.12 -2.78
N VAL A 19 9.69 0.81 -3.70
CA VAL A 19 9.86 0.57 -5.14
C VAL A 19 10.74 1.65 -5.72
N SER A 20 11.79 1.25 -6.42
CA SER A 20 12.75 2.14 -7.07
C SER A 20 12.90 1.76 -8.54
N PHE A 21 13.02 2.76 -9.40
CA PHE A 21 13.27 2.58 -10.83
C PHE A 21 14.62 3.19 -11.21
N PRO A 22 15.42 2.50 -12.06
CA PRO A 22 16.59 3.12 -12.66
C PRO A 22 16.15 4.13 -13.72
N THR A 23 16.73 5.32 -13.71
CA THR A 23 16.62 6.34 -14.76
C THR A 23 18.02 6.82 -15.15
N ASP A 24 18.13 7.55 -16.25
CA ASP A 24 19.41 8.11 -16.72
C ASP A 24 20.02 9.09 -15.69
N ASP A 25 19.18 9.75 -14.90
CA ASP A 25 19.58 10.66 -13.81
C ASP A 25 19.83 9.94 -12.47
N GLY A 26 19.68 8.61 -12.43
CA GLY A 26 19.93 7.77 -11.26
C GLY A 26 18.72 6.97 -10.76
N LEU A 27 18.77 6.51 -9.51
CA LEU A 27 17.70 5.71 -8.91
C LEU A 27 16.58 6.60 -8.37
N VAL A 28 15.39 6.50 -8.96
CA VAL A 28 14.19 7.20 -8.49
C VAL A 28 13.39 6.30 -7.56
N LYS A 29 13.25 6.71 -6.30
CA LYS A 29 12.37 6.04 -5.31
C LYS A 29 10.92 6.48 -5.51
N ALA A 30 10.13 5.66 -6.20
CA ALA A 30 8.72 5.89 -6.48
C ALA A 30 7.81 5.59 -5.29
N VAL A 31 8.14 4.57 -4.48
CA VAL A 31 7.44 4.24 -3.23
C VAL A 31 8.46 4.10 -2.12
N ARG A 32 8.17 4.67 -0.94
CA ARG A 32 9.14 4.82 0.17
C ARG A 32 8.57 4.23 1.47
N GLY A 33 8.76 2.94 1.68
CA GLY A 33 8.45 2.25 2.94
C GLY A 33 7.01 2.38 3.40
N ILE A 34 6.04 2.22 2.49
CA ILE A 34 4.63 2.35 2.86
C ILE A 34 4.09 1.03 3.43
N SER A 35 3.24 1.13 4.45
CA SER A 35 2.57 -0.02 5.05
C SER A 35 1.08 0.28 5.20
N TYR A 36 0.23 -0.64 4.76
CA TYR A 36 -1.22 -0.52 4.92
C TYR A 36 -1.89 -1.90 4.97
N ARG A 37 -3.11 -1.92 5.49
CA ARG A 37 -3.96 -3.11 5.55
C ARG A 37 -5.32 -2.77 4.97
N LEU A 38 -5.94 -3.73 4.30
CA LEU A 38 -7.33 -3.68 3.87
C LEU A 38 -8.06 -4.84 4.52
N ARG A 39 -9.16 -4.52 5.21
CA ARG A 39 -10.04 -5.52 5.82
C ARG A 39 -11.19 -5.89 4.88
N GLU A 40 -11.83 -7.02 5.16
CA GLU A 40 -13.03 -7.44 4.46
C GLU A 40 -14.08 -6.32 4.56
N ARG A 41 -14.74 -6.01 3.44
CA ARG A 41 -15.75 -4.94 3.32
C ARG A 41 -15.23 -3.51 3.55
N GLU A 42 -13.91 -3.30 3.54
CA GLU A 42 -13.29 -1.98 3.54
C GLU A 42 -13.03 -1.50 2.10
N VAL A 43 -13.01 -0.17 1.92
CA VAL A 43 -12.57 0.47 0.67
C VAL A 43 -11.36 1.34 0.98
N LEU A 44 -10.21 1.00 0.38
CA LEU A 44 -8.98 1.81 0.47
C LEU A 44 -8.81 2.67 -0.78
N GLY A 45 -8.72 3.98 -0.59
CA GLY A 45 -8.40 4.94 -1.64
C GLY A 45 -6.97 5.46 -1.51
N ILE A 46 -6.19 5.41 -2.60
CA ILE A 46 -4.86 6.00 -2.68
C ILE A 46 -4.93 7.28 -3.52
N VAL A 47 -4.62 8.43 -2.91
CA VAL A 47 -4.75 9.77 -3.53
C VAL A 47 -3.44 10.56 -3.43
N GLY A 48 -3.31 11.59 -4.27
CA GLY A 48 -2.09 12.40 -4.38
C GLY A 48 -1.82 12.90 -5.80
N GLU A 49 -0.86 13.81 -5.94
CA GLU A 49 -0.46 14.46 -7.20
C GLU A 49 0.12 13.48 -8.23
N SER A 50 0.16 13.89 -9.51
CA SER A 50 0.81 13.09 -10.55
C SER A 50 2.27 12.79 -10.18
N GLY A 51 2.71 11.54 -10.37
CA GLY A 51 4.07 11.11 -10.03
C GLY A 51 4.33 10.75 -8.57
N SER A 52 3.35 10.84 -7.67
CA SER A 52 3.54 10.54 -6.24
C SER A 52 3.67 9.05 -5.88
N GLY A 53 3.66 8.14 -6.86
CA GLY A 53 3.81 6.70 -6.63
C GLY A 53 2.52 5.90 -6.42
N LYS A 54 1.33 6.51 -6.54
CA LYS A 54 0.03 5.85 -6.31
C LYS A 54 -0.17 4.56 -7.11
N SER A 55 -0.05 4.63 -8.43
CA SER A 55 -0.22 3.44 -9.28
C SER A 55 0.86 2.40 -9.02
N VAL A 56 2.07 2.84 -8.67
CA VAL A 56 3.18 1.93 -8.36
C VAL A 56 2.88 1.18 -7.06
N SER A 57 2.35 1.85 -6.04
CA SER A 57 1.96 1.20 -4.78
C SER A 57 0.87 0.15 -4.92
N THR A 58 0.05 0.20 -5.97
CA THR A 58 -1.02 -0.78 -6.21
C THR A 58 -0.62 -1.93 -7.14
N MET A 59 0.48 -1.78 -7.91
CA MET A 59 0.91 -2.76 -8.91
C MET A 59 2.05 -3.67 -8.44
N ALA A 60 2.81 -3.24 -7.44
CA ALA A 60 3.90 -4.00 -6.85
C ALA A 60 3.38 -5.09 -5.91
#